data_AF-A0A813ISI1-F1
#
_entry.id   AF-A0A813ISI1-F1
#
_cell.length_a   1.000
_cell.length_b   1.000
_cell.length_c   1.000
_cell.angle_alpha   90.00
_cell.angle_beta   90.00
_cell.angle_gamma   90.00
#
_symmetry.space_group_name_H-M   'P 1'
#
loop_
_entity.id
_entity.type
_entity.pdbx_description
1 polymer ?
#
loop_
_entity_poly.entity_id
_entity_poly.type
_entity_poly.pdbx_seq_one_letter_code
_entity_poly.pdbx_strand_id
1 'polypeptide(L)'
;ENCRMIASLLKARRAGCIKVDSPVKIKVADTDLYLAEVGTPITGQVRIALGPRCIDPPDGNYWKPGPSGDCFSVWIHPQLKTHLGGS
;
A
#
# COMPACT_ATOMS: atom_id res chain seq x y z
N GLU A 1 3.47 10.02 19.76
CA GLU A 1 3.64 9.98 18.29
C GLU A 1 2.49 9.32 17.51
N ASN A 2 1.62 8.53 18.15
CA ASN A 2 0.59 7.70 17.48
C ASN A 2 -0.34 8.46 16.52
N CYS A 3 -0.79 9.67 16.88
CA CYS A 3 -1.68 10.46 16.00
C CYS A 3 -1.02 10.84 14.66
N ARG A 4 0.30 11.05 14.63
CA ARG A 4 1.04 11.34 13.38
C ARG A 4 1.11 10.10 12.49
N MET A 5 1.24 8.91 13.09
CA MET A 5 1.28 7.65 12.35
C MET A 5 -0.08 7.33 11.73
N ILE A 6 -1.16 7.42 12.51
CA ILE A 6 -2.53 7.21 12.00
C ILE A 6 -2.83 8.17 10.84
N ALA A 7 -2.48 9.45 10.99
CA ALA A 7 -2.64 10.42 9.90
C ALA A 7 -1.85 10.04 8.65
N SER A 8 -0.65 9.47 8.81
CA SER A 8 0.19 9.02 7.69
C SER A 8 -0.40 7.80 6.98
N LEU A 9 -0.97 6.85 7.73
CA LEU A 9 -1.72 5.71 7.17
C LEU A 9 -2.96 6.17 6.41
N LEU A 10 -3.70 7.14 6.94
CA LEU A 10 -4.84 7.74 6.23
C LEU A 10 -4.42 8.45 4.93
N LYS A 11 -3.25 9.11 4.93
CA LYS A 11 -2.67 9.68 3.69
C LYS A 11 -2.30 8.59 2.69
N ALA A 12 -1.68 7.49 3.13
CA ALA A 12 -1.36 6.35 2.26
C ALA A 12 -2.61 5.72 1.64
N ARG A 13 -3.67 5.52 2.45
CA ARG A 13 -4.97 5.05 1.99
C ARG A 13 -5.54 5.93 0.87
N ARG A 14 -5.51 7.26 1.06
CA ARG A 14 -5.98 8.23 0.06
C ARG A 14 -5.10 8.23 -1.20
N ALA A 15 -3.79 8.16 -1.04
CA ALA A 15 -2.84 8.14 -2.15
C ALA A 15 -2.93 6.86 -3.01
N GLY A 16 -3.22 5.73 -2.39
CA GLY A 16 -3.54 4.47 -3.08
C GLY A 16 -5.00 4.34 -3.49
N CYS A 17 -5.80 5.40 -3.36
CA CYS A 17 -7.22 5.44 -3.75
C CYS A 17 -8.08 4.31 -3.16
N ILE A 18 -7.77 3.88 -1.92
CA ILE A 18 -8.39 2.72 -1.28
C ILE A 18 -9.77 3.06 -0.70
N LYS A 19 -10.79 2.46 -1.29
CA LYS A 19 -12.20 2.51 -0.89
C LYS A 19 -12.57 1.34 0.02
N VAL A 20 -13.78 1.39 0.58
CA VAL A 20 -14.29 0.34 1.49
C VAL A 20 -14.45 -1.01 0.80
N ASP A 21 -14.74 -0.99 -0.49
CA ASP A 21 -14.98 -2.14 -1.38
C ASP A 21 -13.75 -2.51 -2.21
N SER A 22 -12.59 -1.90 -1.93
CA SER A 22 -11.36 -2.21 -2.66
C SER A 22 -10.97 -3.68 -2.45
N PRO A 23 -10.67 -4.42 -3.52
CA PRO A 23 -10.35 -5.84 -3.41
C PRO A 23 -9.08 -6.04 -2.59
N VAL A 24 -9.06 -7.10 -1.80
CA VAL A 24 -7.89 -7.50 -0.99
C VAL A 24 -7.33 -8.80 -1.57
N LYS A 25 -6.04 -8.77 -1.94
CA LYS A 25 -5.28 -9.93 -2.38
C LYS A 25 -4.20 -10.26 -1.35
N ILE A 26 -4.44 -11.32 -0.58
CA ILE A 26 -3.46 -11.85 0.37
C ILE A 26 -2.37 -12.58 -0.42
N LYS A 27 -1.11 -12.29 -0.11
CA LYS A 27 0.08 -12.89 -0.73
C LYS A 27 0.76 -13.89 0.20
N VAL A 28 0.83 -13.54 1.49
CA VAL A 28 1.45 -14.35 2.56
C VAL A 28 0.61 -14.16 3.83
N ALA A 29 0.43 -15.25 4.59
CA ALA A 29 -0.27 -15.25 5.85
C ALA A 29 0.38 -16.27 6.81
N ASP A 30 1.61 -15.97 7.20
CA ASP A 30 2.43 -16.75 8.12
C ASP A 30 2.36 -16.15 9.54
N THR A 31 2.86 -16.89 10.52
CA THR A 31 2.91 -16.47 11.94
C THR A 31 3.62 -15.14 12.18
N ASP A 32 4.64 -14.84 11.39
CA ASP A 32 5.54 -13.68 11.51
C ASP A 32 5.47 -12.73 10.31
N LEU A 33 4.58 -12.99 9.35
CA LEU A 33 4.34 -12.12 8.19
C LEU A 33 2.93 -12.26 7.62
N TYR A 34 2.20 -11.15 7.60
CA TYR A 34 1.01 -10.97 6.77
C TYR A 34 1.30 -9.95 5.68
N LEU A 35 1.19 -10.35 4.41
CA LEU A 35 1.42 -9.51 3.25
C LEU A 35 0.16 -9.47 2.38
N ALA A 36 -0.36 -8.28 2.12
CA ALA A 36 -1.54 -8.09 1.27
C ALA A 36 -1.37 -6.91 0.32
N GLU A 37 -2.01 -7.00 -0.84
CA GLU A 37 -2.25 -5.89 -1.75
C GLU A 37 -3.74 -5.53 -1.71
N VAL A 38 -4.04 -4.24 -1.57
CA VAL A 38 -5.42 -3.72 -1.53
C VAL A 38 -5.61 -2.75 -2.68
N GLY A 39 -6.71 -2.85 -3.42
CA GLY A 39 -6.99 -2.06 -4.61
C GLY A 39 -6.51 -2.72 -5.90
N THR A 40 -6.42 -1.95 -6.98
CA THR A 40 -6.02 -2.45 -8.30
C THR A 40 -4.92 -1.58 -8.91
N PRO A 41 -4.03 -2.14 -9.74
CA PRO A 41 -3.02 -1.38 -10.47
C PRO A 41 -3.58 -0.15 -11.21
N ILE A 42 -4.77 -0.26 -11.79
CA ILE A 42 -5.35 0.78 -12.64
C ILE A 42 -5.87 1.93 -11.78
N THR A 43 -6.59 1.63 -10.70
CA THR A 43 -7.27 2.64 -9.88
C THR A 43 -6.44 3.16 -8.72
N GLY A 44 -5.28 2.55 -8.45
CA GLY A 44 -4.49 2.78 -7.25
C GLY A 44 -4.52 1.55 -6.33
N GLN A 45 -3.37 1.28 -5.73
CA GLN A 45 -3.14 0.09 -4.94
C GLN A 45 -2.19 0.40 -3.77
N VAL A 46 -2.33 -0.31 -2.67
CA VAL A 46 -1.35 -0.34 -1.58
C VAL A 46 -0.90 -1.76 -1.33
N ARG A 47 0.38 -1.93 -0.97
CA ARG A 47 0.91 -3.18 -0.41
C ARG A 47 1.22 -2.94 1.05
N ILE A 48 0.81 -3.88 1.91
CA ILE A 48 0.95 -3.79 3.36
C ILE A 48 1.62 -5.06 3.83
N ALA A 49 2.74 -4.91 4.54
CA ALA A 49 3.37 -5.97 5.30
C ALA A 49 3.17 -5.69 6.78
N LEU A 50 2.72 -6.70 7.52
CA LEU A 50 2.57 -6.69 8.98
C LEU A 50 3.34 -7.87 9.56
N GLY A 51 4.03 -7.65 10.68
CA GLY A 51 4.82 -8.67 11.37
C GLY A 51 6.30 -8.32 11.46
N PRO A 52 7.07 -9.05 12.29
CA PRO A 52 8.48 -8.77 12.53
C PRO A 52 9.41 -9.22 11.39
N ARG A 53 8.94 -10.06 10.47
CA ARG A 53 9.76 -10.53 9.34
C ARG A 53 10.06 -9.37 8.38
N CYS A 54 11.35 -9.09 8.17
CA CYS A 54 11.79 -8.16 7.14
C CYS A 54 11.47 -8.72 5.75
N ILE A 55 10.97 -7.86 4.87
CA ILE A 55 10.75 -8.20 3.46
C ILE A 55 11.43 -7.16 2.57
N ASP A 56 11.88 -7.62 1.40
CA ASP A 56 12.45 -6.72 0.42
C ASP A 56 11.40 -5.75 -0.13
N PRO A 57 11.79 -4.51 -0.46
CA PRO A 57 10.92 -3.59 -1.16
C PRO A 57 10.41 -4.22 -2.46
N PRO A 58 9.13 -4.05 -2.80
CA PRO A 58 8.62 -4.44 -4.10
C PRO A 58 9.22 -3.54 -5.20
N ASP A 59 9.14 -3.97 -6.46
CA ASP A 59 9.72 -3.27 -7.62
C ASP A 59 9.57 -1.73 -7.55
N GLY A 60 10.71 -1.03 -7.44
CA GLY A 60 10.79 0.40 -7.17
C GLY A 60 10.28 1.29 -8.29
N ASN A 61 10.10 0.78 -9.52
CA ASN A 61 9.51 1.54 -10.62
C ASN A 61 7.98 1.63 -10.51
N TYR A 62 7.36 0.62 -9.88
CA TYR A 62 5.92 0.52 -9.75
C TYR A 62 5.44 0.96 -8.36
N TRP A 63 6.22 0.68 -7.31
CA TRP A 63 5.84 0.96 -5.93
C TRP A 63 6.64 2.12 -5.35
N LYS A 64 5.94 3.04 -4.67
CA LYS A 64 6.57 4.10 -3.88
C LYS A 64 6.56 3.72 -2.39
N PRO A 65 7.61 4.02 -1.64
CA PRO A 65 7.61 3.81 -0.19
C PRO A 65 6.53 4.68 0.46
N GLY A 66 5.80 4.07 1.40
CA GLY A 66 4.78 4.72 2.24
C GLY A 66 5.21 4.73 3.71
N PRO A 67 4.25 4.89 4.64
CA PRO A 67 4.51 4.83 6.07
C PRO A 67 5.07 3.45 6.49
N SER A 68 6.02 3.46 7.41
CA SER A 68 6.59 2.27 8.03
C SER A 68 6.85 2.51 9.51
N GLY A 69 6.99 1.44 10.29
CA GLY A 69 7.29 1.48 11.71
C GLY A 69 7.46 0.06 12.27
N ASP A 70 7.38 -0.06 13.59
CA ASP A 70 7.59 -1.34 14.25
C ASP A 70 6.56 -2.37 13.77
N CYS A 71 7.08 -3.46 13.18
CA CYS A 71 6.30 -4.56 12.62
C CYS A 71 5.33 -4.18 11.48
N PHE A 72 5.55 -3.08 10.75
CA PHE A 72 4.82 -2.82 9.52
C PHE A 72 5.55 -1.96 8.50
N SER A 73 5.23 -2.20 7.23
CA SER A 73 5.64 -1.37 6.09
C SER A 73 4.53 -1.27 5.06
N VAL A 74 4.38 -0.08 4.48
CA VAL A 74 3.38 0.19 3.43
C VAL A 74 4.10 0.69 2.18
N TRP A 75 3.66 0.21 1.02
CA TRP A 75 4.03 0.74 -0.29
C TRP A 75 2.79 1.16 -1.05
N ILE A 76 2.93 2.22 -1.86
CA ILE A 76 1.82 2.88 -2.53
C ILE A 76 2.10 2.84 -4.04
N HIS A 77 1.17 2.28 -4.79
CA HIS A 77 1.07 2.47 -6.22
C HIS A 77 -0.06 3.49 -6.47
N PRO A 78 0.27 4.76 -6.76
CA PRO A 78 -0.77 5.76 -7.03
C PRO A 78 -1.50 5.39 -8.31
N GLN A 79 -2.76 5.84 -8.42
CA GLN A 79 -3.52 5.69 -9.65
C GLN A 79 -2.68 6.18 -10.85
N LEU A 80 -2.54 5.32 -11.85
CA LEU A 80 -2.02 5.75 -13.14
C LEU A 80 -2.98 6.81 -13.66
N LYS A 81 -2.51 8.07 -13.71
CA LYS A 81 -3.20 9.10 -14.50
C LYS A 81 -3.05 8.66 -15.95
N THR A 82 -4.00 7.87 -16.43
CA THR A 82 -4.18 7.69 -17.86
C THR A 82 -4.42 9.10 -18.40
N HIS A 83 -3.39 9.70 -19.00
CA HIS A 83 -3.57 10.80 -19.93
C HIS A 83 -4.34 10.22 -21.12
N LEU A 84 -5.63 9.97 -20.93
CA LEU A 84 -6.57 9.95 -22.05
C LEU A 84 -6.63 11.41 -22.49
N GLY A 85 -5.95 11.69 -23.61
CA GLY A 85 -6.00 12.98 -24.28
C GLY A 85 -7.45 13.43 -24.40
N GLY A 86 -7.75 14.57 -23.79
CA GLY A 86 -8.92 15.37 -24.12
C GLY A 86 -8.50 16.34 -25.21
N SER A 87 -9.21 16.25 -26.34
CA SER A 87 -9.08 17.02 -27.58
C SER A 87 -9.18 18.53 -27.39
#